data_AF-A0A426ZY24-F1
#
_entry.id   AF-A0A426ZY24-F1
#
_cell.length_a   1.000
_cell.length_b   1.000
_cell.length_c   1.000
_cell.angle_alpha   90.00
_cell.angle_beta   90.00
_cell.angle_gamma   90.00
#
_symmetry.space_group_name_H-M   'P 1'
#
loop_
_entity.id
_entity.type
_entity.pdbx_description
1 polymer ?
#
loop_
_entity_poly.entity_id
_entity_poly.type
_entity_poly.pdbx_seq_one_letter_code
_entity_poly.pdbx_strand_id
1 'polypeptide(L)' 'MPLYDCLLLVKPHVRKEALMDLVARVGMQAYQRNGVITDVKSFGTVQLGYGIKKTDGRHFQVSFGAQLPHYL' A
#
# COMPACT_ATOMS: atom_id res chain seq x y z
N MET A 1 13.93 -9.82 -14.38
CA MET A 1 12.57 -9.51 -13.89
C MET A 1 12.61 -8.09 -13.36
N PRO A 2 11.78 -7.15 -13.83
CA PRO A 2 11.75 -5.80 -13.26
C PRO A 2 11.20 -5.86 -11.82
N LEU A 3 11.96 -5.27 -10.90
CA LEU A 3 11.57 -5.13 -9.51
C LEU A 3 10.68 -3.89 -9.40
N TYR A 4 9.53 -4.00 -8.73
CA TYR A 4 8.63 -2.88 -8.49
C TYR A 4 8.40 -2.65 -7.02
N ASP A 5 8.27 -1.38 -6.69
CA ASP A 5 7.92 -0.88 -5.37
C ASP A 5 6.46 -0.43 -5.42
N CYS A 6 5.56 -1.15 -4.75
CA CYS A 6 4.21 -0.64 -4.50
C CYS A 6 4.19 0.21 -3.23
N LEU A 7 3.51 1.35 -3.29
CA LEU A 7 3.32 2.25 -2.16
C LEU A 7 1.82 2.46 -1.97
N LEU A 8 1.30 1.98 -0.84
CA LEU A 8 -0.14 1.90 -0.57
C LEU A 8 -0.55 3.00 0.42
N LEU A 9 -0.92 4.13 -0.14
CA LEU A 9 -1.25 5.34 0.59
C LEU A 9 -2.70 5.33 1.13
N VAL A 10 -2.87 4.93 2.40
CA VAL A 10 -4.18 4.78 3.06
C VAL A 10 -4.55 5.93 4.00
N LYS A 11 -5.83 6.30 3.99
CA LYS A 11 -6.38 7.38 4.83
C LYS A 11 -6.20 7.07 6.33
N PRO A 12 -5.98 8.08 7.19
CA PRO A 12 -5.63 7.89 8.60
C PRO A 12 -6.73 7.26 9.45
N HIS A 13 -7.99 7.31 9.02
CA HIS A 13 -9.12 6.70 9.73
C HIS A 13 -9.31 5.21 9.43
N VAL A 14 -8.55 4.64 8.49
CA VAL A 14 -8.66 3.21 8.18
C VAL A 14 -7.94 2.42 9.27
N ARG A 15 -8.61 1.41 9.81
CA ARG A 15 -8.05 0.53 10.82
C ARG A 15 -6.92 -0.33 10.23
N LYS A 16 -5.93 -0.64 11.06
CA LYS A 16 -4.80 -1.49 10.67
C LYS A 16 -5.25 -2.90 10.26
N GLU A 17 -6.29 -3.46 10.89
CA GLU A 17 -6.80 -4.78 10.51
C GLU A 17 -7.29 -4.79 9.05
N ALA A 18 -8.13 -3.83 8.67
CA ALA A 18 -8.66 -3.71 7.32
C ALA A 18 -7.55 -3.47 6.27
N LEU A 19 -6.49 -2.78 6.67
CA LEU A 19 -5.31 -2.59 5.83
C LEU A 19 -4.55 -3.91 5.62
N MET A 20 -4.33 -4.70 6.68
CA MET A 20 -3.65 -6.00 6.58
C MET A 20 -4.46 -6.97 5.71
N ASP A 21 -5.78 -6.99 5.84
CA ASP A 21 -6.66 -7.80 4.99
C ASP A 21 -6.54 -7.41 3.51
N LEU A 22 -6.45 -6.11 3.21
CA LEU A 22 -6.25 -5.64 1.84
C LEU A 22 -4.91 -6.12 1.28
N VAL A 23 -3.84 -6.00 2.06
CA VAL A 23 -2.50 -6.43 1.66
C VAL A 23 -2.44 -7.92 1.43
N ALA A 24 -3.08 -8.71 2.30
CA ALA A 24 -3.17 -10.16 2.14
C ALA A 24 -3.87 -10.55 0.82
N ARG A 25 -4.97 -9.87 0.46
CA ARG A 25 -5.69 -10.11 -0.79
C ARG A 25 -4.84 -9.75 -2.02
N VAL A 26 -4.17 -8.61 -2.00
CA VAL A 26 -3.29 -8.19 -3.10
C VAL A 26 -2.08 -9.13 -3.21
N GLY A 27 -1.53 -9.56 -2.08
CA GLY A 27 -0.45 -10.54 -2.03
C GLY A 27 -0.85 -11.89 -2.61
N MET A 28 -2.06 -12.37 -2.29
CA MET A 28 -2.61 -13.60 -2.89
C MET A 28 -2.82 -13.44 -4.40
N GLN A 29 -3.30 -12.29 -4.87
CA GLN A 29 -3.41 -12.02 -6.31
C GLN A 29 -2.05 -11.97 -7.01
N ALA A 30 -1.00 -11.45 -6.35
CA ALA A 30 0.37 -11.45 -6.86
C ALA A 30 0.89 -12.89 -6.98
N TYR A 31 0.69 -13.67 -5.93
CA TYR A 31 1.09 -15.08 -5.91
C TYR A 31 0.38 -15.90 -7.01
N GLN A 32 -0.91 -15.68 -7.23
CA GLN A 32 -1.69 -16.34 -8.28
C GLN A 32 -1.19 -16.02 -9.71
N ARG A 33 -0.56 -14.86 -9.92
CA ARG A 33 0.06 -14.49 -11.21
C ARG A 33 1.54 -14.84 -11.29
N ASN A 34 2.01 -15.79 -10.47
CA ASN A 34 3.42 -16.18 -10.38
C ASN A 34 4.36 -15.03 -9.98
N GLY A 35 3.83 -14.00 -9.30
CA GLY A 35 4.60 -12.91 -8.71
C GLY A 35 5.28 -13.32 -7.41
N VAL A 36 6.44 -12.73 -7.13
CA VAL A 36 7.27 -13.06 -5.95
C VAL A 36 7.37 -11.86 -5.02
N ILE A 37 6.67 -11.89 -3.89
CA ILE A 37 6.74 -10.81 -2.89
C ILE A 37 8.08 -10.91 -2.15
N THR A 38 8.90 -9.87 -2.22
CA THR A 38 10.22 -9.83 -1.59
C THR A 38 10.20 -9.25 -0.17
N ASP A 39 9.46 -8.16 0.05
CA ASP A 39 9.43 -7.48 1.35
C ASP A 39 8.10 -6.76 1.56
N VAL A 40 7.63 -6.71 2.81
CA VAL A 40 6.43 -5.95 3.19
C VAL A 40 6.78 -5.11 4.42
N LYS A 41 6.91 -3.81 4.21
CA LYS A 41 7.21 -2.84 5.28
C LYS A 41 6.01 -1.98 5.59
N SER A 42 5.88 -1.62 6.87
CA SER A 42 4.88 -0.66 7.33
C SER A 42 5.58 0.53 7.98
N PHE A 43 5.33 1.73 7.47
CA PHE A 43 5.93 2.98 7.95
C PHE A 43 5.05 3.74 8.96
N GLY A 44 3.88 3.18 9.31
CA GLY A 44 2.92 3.85 10.19
C GLY A 44 2.37 5.14 9.59
N THR A 45 2.05 6.11 10.45
CA THR A 45 1.53 7.42 10.04
C THR A 45 2.67 8.31 9.57
N VAL A 46 2.75 8.57 8.27
CA VAL A 46 3.73 9.50 7.69
C VAL A 46 3.03 10.80 7.33
N GLN A 47 3.63 11.93 7.72
CA GLN A 47 3.19 13.25 7.27
C GLN A 47 3.78 13.54 5.87
N LEU A 48 2.91 13.90 4.93
CA LEU A 48 3.31 14.26 3.58
C LEU A 48 3.71 15.74 3.51
N GLY A 49 4.76 16.03 2.73
CA GLY A 49 5.18 17.42 2.47
C GLY A 49 4.17 18.25 1.67
N TYR A 50 3.15 17.60 1.09
CA TYR A 50 2.03 18.26 0.42
C TYR A 50 0.75 17.45 0.62
N GLY A 51 -0.40 18.14 0.63
CA GLY A 51 -1.70 17.49 0.79
C GLY A 51 -2.16 16.83 -0.50
N ILE A 52 -2.38 15.53 -0.48
CA ILE A 52 -2.98 14.81 -1.62
C ILE A 52 -4.48 15.10 -1.63
N LYS A 53 -4.98 15.69 -2.72
CA LYS A 53 -6.41 15.94 -2.91
C LYS A 53 -7.11 14.64 -3.32
N LYS A 54 -7.96 14.10 -2.44
CA LYS A 54 -8.90 13.01 -2.73
C LYS A 54 -10.35 13.55 -2.71
N THR A 55 -11.32 12.73 -3.11
CA THR A 55 -12.75 13.09 -3.14
C THR A 55 -13.30 13.54 -1.78
N ASP A 56 -12.67 13.09 -0.68
CA ASP A 56 -13.00 13.45 0.72
C ASP A 56 -12.26 14.70 1.25
N GLY A 57 -11.41 15.35 0.44
CA GLY A 57 -10.61 16.50 0.87
C GLY A 57 -9.10 16.30 0.68
N ARG A 58 -8.29 17.21 1.25
CA ARG A 58 -6.82 17.13 1.20
C ARG A 58 -6.30 16.34 2.41
N HIS A 59 -5.64 15.22 2.15
CA HIS A 59 -5.01 14.41 3.20
C HIS A 59 -3.51 14.67 3.23
N PHE A 60 -3.01 15.08 4.39
CA PHE A 60 -1.59 15.34 4.67
C PHE A 60 -0.93 14.20 5.46
N GLN A 61 -1.72 13.18 5.84
CA GLN A 61 -1.24 12.01 6.54
C GLN A 61 -1.67 10.77 5.80
N VAL A 62 -0.73 9.84 5.68
CA VAL A 62 -0.99 8.60 5.01
C VAL A 62 -0.28 7.47 5.72
N SER A 63 -0.96 6.34 5.78
CA SER A 63 -0.39 5.12 6.30
C SER A 63 -0.17 4.13 5.17
N PHE A 64 1.02 3.54 5.15
CA PHE A 64 1.38 2.31 4.45
C PHE A 64 2.08 2.42 3.08
N GLY A 65 2.91 1.42 2.81
CA GLY A 65 3.79 1.32 1.65
C GLY A 65 4.23 -0.13 1.50
N ALA A 66 3.43 -0.97 0.82
CA ALA A 66 3.82 -2.36 0.60
C ALA A 66 4.31 -2.58 -0.81
N GLN A 67 5.57 -2.96 -0.91
CA GLN A 67 6.25 -3.42 -2.09
C GLN A 67 5.60 -4.70 -2.62
N LEU A 68 4.91 -4.63 -3.76
CA LEU A 68 4.21 -5.77 -4.35
C LEU A 68 4.61 -5.84 -5.82
N PRO A 69 5.27 -6.91 -6.26
CA PRO A 69 5.56 -7.11 -7.66
C PRO A 69 4.34 -7.74 -8.34
N HIS A 70 3.85 -7.07 -9.38
CA HIS A 70 2.87 -7.61 -10.31
C HIS A 70 3.34 -7.32 -11.74
N TYR A 71 3.15 -8.29 -12.63
CA TYR A 71 3.13 -8.06 -14.08
C TYR A 71 1.77 -8.52 -14.62
N LEU A 72 1.27 -7.76 -15.60
CA LEU A 72 0.21 -8.15 -16.53
C LEU A 72 0.71 -9.26 -17.46
#